data_AF-A0A2M7ZSA8-F1
#
_entry.id   AF-A0A2M7ZSA8-F1
#
_cell.length_a   1.000
_cell.length_b   1.000
_cell.length_c   1.000
_cell.angle_alpha   90.00
_cell.angle_beta   90.00
_cell.angle_gamma   90.00
#
_symmetry.space_group_name_H-M   'P 1'
#
loop_
_entity.id
_entity.type
_entity.pdbx_description
1 polymer ?
#
loop_
_entity_poly.entity_id
_entity_poly.type
_entity_poly.pdbx_seq_one_letter_code
_entity_poly.pdbx_strand_id
1 'polypeptide(L)'
;MKEEIHKIFYSDSNTGRIIKDFAQLEWLLDLVLTRYFTAQERFYEFGELFIARLSIVQKIDILRKMKFHKQMISQKNLVLSLEKLRKFRNILAHSSSLTDNQLKNILSDNELLILLKNFPDNYQKEIKANKNRLNCLLHSYISRGKKKKK
;
A
#
# COMPACT_ATOMS: atom_id res chain seq x y z
N MET A 1 -23.24 11.78 1.45
CA MET A 1 -22.07 11.34 0.68
C MET A 1 -21.14 12.47 0.23
N LYS A 2 -21.54 13.45 -0.60
CA LYS A 2 -20.63 14.55 -1.00
C LYS A 2 -20.05 15.32 0.20
N GLU A 3 -20.91 15.70 1.14
CA GLU A 3 -20.49 16.40 2.38
C GLU A 3 -19.61 15.55 3.31
N GLU A 4 -19.85 14.23 3.36
CA GLU A 4 -19.05 13.30 4.17
C GLU A 4 -17.64 13.15 3.57
N ILE A 5 -17.54 13.10 2.24
CA ILE A 5 -16.27 13.08 1.52
C ILE A 5 -15.47 14.36 1.81
N HIS A 6 -16.13 15.53 1.79
CA HIS A 6 -15.49 16.78 2.21
C HIS A 6 -15.01 16.71 3.67
N LYS A 7 -15.84 16.26 4.61
CA LYS A 7 -15.43 16.13 6.02
C LYS A 7 -14.23 15.20 6.21
N ILE A 8 -14.13 14.13 5.43
CA ILE A 8 -13.00 13.19 5.51
C ILE A 8 -11.72 13.83 4.96
N PHE A 9 -11.79 14.47 3.79
CA PHE A 9 -10.59 15.00 3.10
C PHE A 9 -10.12 16.39 3.56
N TYR A 10 -10.98 17.18 4.20
CA TYR A 10 -10.66 18.52 4.71
C TYR A 10 -10.35 18.53 6.22
N SER A 11 -10.34 17.36 6.86
CA SER A 11 -9.93 17.22 8.25
C SER A 11 -8.44 16.90 8.32
N ASP A 12 -7.65 17.82 8.89
CA ASP A 12 -6.19 17.65 9.03
C ASP A 12 -5.82 16.37 9.82
N SER A 13 -6.63 15.97 10.80
CA SER A 13 -6.39 14.75 11.57
C SER A 13 -6.56 13.49 10.72
N ASN A 14 -7.59 13.45 9.87
CA ASN A 14 -7.79 12.34 8.93
C ASN A 14 -6.68 12.31 7.87
N THR A 15 -6.32 13.47 7.33
CA THR A 15 -5.22 13.64 6.37
C THR A 15 -3.89 13.13 6.93
N GLY A 16 -3.50 13.61 8.11
CA GLY A 16 -2.27 13.17 8.77
C GLY A 16 -2.27 11.66 9.06
N ARG A 17 -3.40 11.11 9.49
CA ARG A 17 -3.55 9.67 9.71
C ARG A 17 -3.35 8.88 8.42
N ILE A 18 -3.99 9.27 7.33
CA ILE A 18 -3.92 8.56 6.05
C ILE A 18 -2.50 8.59 5.50
N ILE A 19 -1.83 9.75 5.57
CA ILE A 19 -0.42 9.89 5.16
C ILE A 19 0.48 8.96 5.99
N LYS A 20 0.32 8.95 7.31
CA LYS A 20 1.10 8.10 8.21
C LYS A 20 0.89 6.61 7.94
N ASP A 21 -0.36 6.18 7.80
CA ASP A 21 -0.70 4.79 7.52
C ASP A 21 -0.13 4.33 6.17
N PHE A 22 -0.19 5.19 5.15
CA PHE A 22 0.36 4.90 3.82
C PHE A 22 1.88 4.81 3.84
N ALA A 23 2.56 5.74 4.53
CA ALA A 23 4.02 5.71 4.71
C ALA A 23 4.47 4.41 5.41
N GLN A 24 3.71 3.93 6.39
CA GLN A 24 4.00 2.66 7.04
C GLN A 24 3.84 1.45 6.10
N LEU A 25 2.82 1.45 5.23
CA LEU A 25 2.66 0.40 4.22
C LEU A 25 3.79 0.42 3.19
N GLU A 26 4.21 1.60 2.76
CA GLU A 26 5.33 1.77 1.84
C GLU A 26 6.64 1.25 2.46
N TRP A 27 6.92 1.60 3.72
CA TRP A 27 8.08 1.06 4.43
C TRP A 27 8.06 -0.48 4.52
N LEU A 28 6.90 -1.08 4.83
CA LEU A 28 6.77 -2.55 4.84
C LEU A 28 6.98 -3.16 3.45
N LEU A 29 6.50 -2.49 2.40
CA LEU A 29 6.75 -2.91 1.03
C LEU A 29 8.24 -2.85 0.69
N ASP A 30 8.95 -1.80 1.14
CA ASP A 30 10.38 -1.66 0.94
C ASP A 30 11.16 -2.83 1.56
N LEU A 31 10.78 -3.25 2.76
CA LEU A 31 11.36 -4.44 3.39
C LEU A 31 11.08 -5.71 2.58
N VAL A 32 9.85 -5.89 2.08
CA VAL A 32 9.49 -7.06 1.26
C VAL A 32 10.31 -7.09 -0.04
N LEU A 33 10.43 -5.96 -0.73
CA LEU A 33 11.18 -5.86 -1.98
C LEU A 33 12.67 -6.07 -1.76
N THR A 34 13.24 -5.41 -0.76
CA THR A 34 14.64 -5.60 -0.37
C THR A 34 14.90 -7.07 -0.06
N ARG A 35 14.06 -7.70 0.77
CA ARG A 35 14.22 -9.10 1.14
C ARG A 35 14.12 -10.07 -0.05
N TYR A 36 13.38 -9.70 -1.09
CA TYR A 36 13.24 -10.52 -2.29
C TYR A 36 14.50 -10.49 -3.16
N PHE A 37 15.09 -9.32 -3.36
CA PHE A 37 16.18 -9.12 -4.31
C PHE A 37 17.58 -9.27 -3.71
N THR A 38 17.72 -9.23 -2.39
CA THR A 38 19.03 -9.32 -1.73
C THR A 38 19.09 -10.33 -0.58
N ALA A 39 20.29 -10.86 -0.38
CA ALA A 39 20.67 -11.60 0.82
C ALA A 39 20.77 -10.66 2.04
N GLN A 40 20.94 -11.25 3.24
CA GLN A 40 20.90 -10.49 4.49
C GLN A 40 22.07 -9.50 4.60
N GLU A 41 23.21 -9.85 4.02
CA GLU A 41 24.49 -9.14 4.13
C GLU A 41 24.50 -7.80 3.39
N ARG A 42 23.61 -7.62 2.39
CA ARG A 42 23.48 -6.37 1.61
C ARG A 42 22.10 -5.74 1.75
N PHE A 43 21.36 -6.15 2.78
CA PHE A 43 19.95 -5.76 2.96
C PHE A 43 19.82 -4.24 3.06
N TYR A 44 20.61 -3.61 3.93
CA TYR A 44 20.51 -2.18 4.18
C TYR A 44 20.99 -1.37 2.97
N GLU A 45 22.15 -1.70 2.41
CA GLU A 45 22.75 -0.98 1.29
C GLU A 45 21.86 -1.07 0.05
N PHE A 46 21.29 -2.24 -0.24
CA PHE A 46 20.37 -2.38 -1.37
C PHE A 46 19.06 -1.61 -1.13
N GLY A 47 18.53 -1.67 0.10
CA GLY A 47 17.34 -0.94 0.50
C GLY A 47 17.50 0.57 0.29
N GLU A 48 18.60 1.14 0.80
CA GLU A 48 18.88 2.58 0.72
C GLU A 48 19.26 3.04 -0.69
N LEU A 49 20.10 2.27 -1.41
CA LEU A 49 20.60 2.69 -2.71
C LEU A 49 19.63 2.41 -3.86
N PHE A 50 18.75 1.42 -3.74
CA PHE A 50 17.84 1.07 -4.83
C PHE A 50 16.39 1.30 -4.43
N ILE A 51 15.91 0.62 -3.38
CA ILE A 51 14.48 0.57 -3.07
C ILE A 51 13.95 1.94 -2.62
N ALA A 52 14.68 2.69 -1.81
CA ALA A 52 14.30 4.01 -1.33
C ALA A 52 14.17 5.05 -2.47
N ARG A 53 14.83 4.82 -3.62
CA ARG A 53 14.78 5.72 -4.80
C ARG A 53 13.61 5.42 -5.74
N LEU A 54 12.90 4.32 -5.53
CA LEU A 54 11.75 3.95 -6.35
C LEU A 54 10.51 4.71 -5.89
N SER A 55 9.70 5.14 -6.85
CA SER A 55 8.34 5.59 -6.57
C SER A 55 7.46 4.43 -6.10
N ILE A 56 6.42 4.73 -5.31
CA ILE A 56 5.44 3.72 -4.89
C ILE A 56 4.81 2.96 -6.07
N VAL A 57 4.63 3.62 -7.22
CA VAL A 57 4.10 2.99 -8.44
C VAL A 57 5.06 1.91 -8.94
N GLN A 58 6.35 2.23 -9.06
CA GLN A 58 7.37 1.27 -9.46
C GLN A 58 7.48 0.11 -8.46
N LYS A 59 7.40 0.38 -7.15
CA LYS A 59 7.39 -0.64 -6.11
C LYS A 59 6.21 -1.62 -6.26
N ILE A 60 5.01 -1.11 -6.51
CA ILE A 60 3.80 -1.93 -6.76
C ILE A 60 3.95 -2.74 -8.06
N ASP A 61 4.50 -2.17 -9.12
CA ASP A 61 4.72 -2.87 -10.39
C ASP A 61 5.76 -3.99 -10.27
N ILE A 62 6.82 -3.76 -9.50
CA ILE A 62 7.77 -4.81 -9.15
C ILE A 62 7.06 -5.91 -8.38
N LEU A 63 6.31 -5.56 -7.33
CA LEU A 63 5.54 -6.53 -6.54
C LEU A 63 4.59 -7.36 -7.42
N ARG A 64 3.94 -6.75 -8.42
CA ARG A 64 3.08 -7.44 -9.39
C ARG A 64 3.83 -8.46 -10.23
N LYS A 65 5.08 -8.16 -10.62
CA LYS A 65 5.93 -8.99 -11.49
C LYS A 65 6.74 -10.04 -10.72
N MET A 66 6.83 -9.92 -9.39
CA MET A 66 7.56 -10.88 -8.56
C MET A 66 7.01 -12.29 -8.73
N LYS A 67 7.92 -13.23 -9.03
CA LYS A 67 7.58 -14.64 -9.13
C LYS A 67 7.83 -15.31 -7.79
N PHE A 68 6.75 -15.85 -7.22
CA PHE A 68 6.79 -16.71 -6.05
C PHE A 68 6.66 -18.16 -6.50
N HIS A 69 7.32 -19.10 -5.81
CA HIS A 69 7.26 -20.53 -6.14
C HIS A 69 5.82 -21.10 -6.20
N LYS A 70 4.89 -20.51 -5.44
CA LYS A 70 3.45 -20.69 -5.62
C LYS A 70 2.83 -19.33 -5.86
N GLN A 71 1.92 -19.22 -6.83
CA GLN A 71 1.18 -18.00 -7.07
C GLN A 71 0.32 -17.70 -5.83
N MET A 72 0.64 -16.62 -5.12
CA MET A 72 -0.06 -16.29 -3.88
C MET A 72 -1.25 -15.40 -4.20
N ILE A 73 -2.47 -15.86 -3.94
CA ILE A 73 -3.69 -15.04 -4.05
C ILE A 73 -3.53 -13.74 -3.22
N SER A 74 -2.82 -13.82 -2.10
CA SER A 74 -2.47 -12.66 -1.28
C SER A 74 -1.64 -11.61 -2.00
N GLN A 75 -0.78 -11.97 -2.96
CA GLN A 75 0.00 -11.02 -3.77
C GLN A 75 -0.91 -10.24 -4.70
N LYS A 76 -1.81 -10.91 -5.45
CA LYS A 76 -2.77 -10.24 -6.35
C LYS A 76 -3.67 -9.27 -5.57
N ASN A 77 -4.22 -9.73 -4.45
CA ASN A 77 -5.10 -8.91 -3.61
C ASN A 77 -4.34 -7.74 -2.95
N LEU A 78 -3.07 -7.94 -2.59
CA LEU A 78 -2.21 -6.88 -2.06
C LEU A 78 -1.93 -5.80 -3.12
N VAL A 79 -1.59 -6.18 -4.36
CA VAL A 79 -1.36 -5.23 -5.46
C VAL A 79 -2.59 -4.36 -5.70
N LEU A 80 -3.77 -4.98 -5.87
CA LEU A 80 -5.02 -4.25 -6.08
C LEU A 80 -5.31 -3.29 -4.91
N SER A 81 -5.12 -3.76 -3.68
CA SER A 81 -5.40 -2.94 -2.51
C SER A 81 -4.42 -1.77 -2.34
N LEU A 82 -3.13 -1.98 -2.63
CA LEU A 82 -2.13 -0.90 -2.62
C LEU A 82 -2.41 0.15 -3.70
N GLU A 83 -2.86 -0.25 -4.89
CA GLU A 83 -3.27 0.70 -5.93
C GLU A 83 -4.48 1.53 -5.51
N LYS A 84 -5.48 0.89 -4.91
CA LYS A 84 -6.65 1.55 -4.34
C LYS A 84 -6.26 2.58 -3.27
N LEU A 85 -5.41 2.20 -2.32
CA LEU A 85 -4.92 3.09 -1.27
C LEU A 85 -4.06 4.23 -1.82
N ARG A 86 -3.27 3.98 -2.88
CA ARG A 86 -2.50 5.02 -3.58
C ARG A 86 -3.43 6.06 -4.21
N LYS A 87 -4.47 5.63 -4.93
CA LYS A 87 -5.48 6.53 -5.48
C LYS A 87 -6.12 7.38 -4.38
N PHE A 88 -6.51 6.74 -3.27
CA PHE A 88 -7.10 7.42 -2.12
C PHE A 88 -6.16 8.48 -1.52
N ARG A 89 -4.89 8.15 -1.31
CA ARG A 89 -3.86 9.10 -0.82
C ARG A 89 -3.61 10.25 -1.80
N ASN A 90 -3.62 9.99 -3.10
CA ASN A 90 -3.44 11.03 -4.11
C ASN A 90 -4.61 12.01 -4.13
N ILE A 91 -5.84 11.52 -4.04
CA ILE A 91 -7.04 12.38 -3.92
C ILE A 91 -6.92 13.28 -2.70
N LEU A 92 -6.51 12.70 -1.57
CA LEU A 92 -6.31 13.43 -0.32
C LEU A 92 -5.21 14.49 -0.42
N ALA A 93 -4.09 14.18 -1.08
CA ALA A 93 -3.01 15.16 -1.29
C ALA A 93 -3.44 16.37 -2.15
N HIS A 94 -4.50 16.22 -2.95
CA HIS A 94 -5.06 17.27 -3.79
C HIS A 94 -6.44 17.75 -3.30
N SER A 95 -6.79 17.44 -2.04
CA SER A 95 -8.14 17.68 -1.50
C SER A 95 -8.56 19.14 -1.52
N SER A 96 -7.63 20.06 -1.26
CA SER A 96 -7.86 21.52 -1.30
C SER A 96 -8.25 22.05 -2.69
N SER A 97 -8.00 21.27 -3.74
CA SER A 97 -8.26 21.63 -5.14
C SER A 97 -9.31 20.73 -5.81
N LEU A 98 -10.09 19.96 -5.03
CA LEU A 98 -11.08 19.05 -5.57
C LEU A 98 -12.18 19.81 -6.31
N THR A 99 -12.20 19.66 -7.63
CA THR A 99 -13.27 20.15 -8.51
C THR A 99 -14.49 19.23 -8.46
N ASP A 100 -15.65 19.75 -8.86
CA ASP A 100 -16.88 18.96 -8.94
C ASP A 100 -16.75 17.73 -9.86
N ASN A 101 -15.95 17.82 -10.92
CA ASN A 101 -15.66 16.69 -11.81
C ASN A 101 -14.82 15.60 -11.11
N GLN A 102 -13.83 15.97 -10.29
CA GLN A 102 -13.07 15.01 -9.50
C GLN A 102 -13.94 14.34 -8.43
N LEU A 103 -14.83 15.10 -7.79
CA LEU A 103 -15.82 14.55 -6.86
C LEU A 103 -16.75 13.54 -7.54
N LYS A 104 -17.24 13.83 -8.76
CA LYS A 104 -18.01 12.85 -9.55
C LYS A 104 -17.20 11.60 -9.84
N ASN A 105 -15.94 11.73 -10.22
CA ASN A 105 -15.06 10.58 -10.47
C ASN A 105 -14.88 9.71 -9.21
N ILE A 106 -14.68 10.32 -8.04
CA ILE A 106 -14.61 9.60 -6.75
C ILE A 106 -15.92 8.87 -6.46
N LEU A 107 -17.05 9.54 -6.67
CA LEU A 107 -18.38 8.95 -6.47
C LEU A 107 -18.70 7.84 -7.49
N SER A 108 -18.01 7.79 -8.63
CA SER A 108 -18.14 6.70 -9.61
C SER A 108 -17.17 5.54 -9.37
N ASP A 109 -16.15 5.72 -8.52
CA ASP A 109 -15.18 4.67 -8.20
C ASP A 109 -15.68 3.84 -7.00
N ASN A 110 -16.30 2.70 -7.32
CA ASN A 110 -16.84 1.76 -6.32
C ASN A 110 -15.79 1.30 -5.30
N GLU A 111 -14.52 1.16 -5.69
CA GLU A 111 -13.47 0.71 -4.78
C GLU A 111 -13.15 1.78 -3.73
N LEU A 112 -13.08 3.04 -4.15
CA LEU A 112 -12.89 4.17 -3.25
C LEU A 112 -14.11 4.39 -2.36
N LEU A 113 -15.32 4.24 -2.90
CA LEU A 113 -16.55 4.33 -2.12
C LEU A 113 -16.60 3.30 -0.98
N ILE A 114 -16.09 2.08 -1.18
CA ILE A 114 -16.03 1.07 -0.10
C ILE A 114 -15.15 1.55 1.06
N LEU A 115 -14.03 2.21 0.76
CA LEU A 115 -13.13 2.75 1.80
C LEU A 115 -13.77 3.93 2.54
N LEU A 116 -14.49 4.78 1.81
CA LEU A 116 -15.18 5.97 2.34
C LEU A 116 -16.44 5.61 3.13
N LYS A 117 -17.13 4.53 2.75
CA LYS A 117 -18.30 4.03 3.46
C LYS A 117 -17.90 3.64 4.88
N ASN A 118 -18.59 4.18 5.89
CA ASN A 118 -18.30 3.96 7.30
C ASN A 118 -16.84 4.29 7.67
N PHE A 119 -16.28 5.35 7.08
CA PHE A 119 -14.97 5.85 7.48
C PHE A 119 -14.99 6.27 8.97
N PRO A 120 -13.96 5.94 9.78
CA PRO A 120 -12.66 5.38 9.39
C PRO A 120 -12.57 3.84 9.38
N ASP A 121 -13.62 3.11 9.70
CA ASP A 121 -13.52 1.67 10.02
C ASP A 121 -13.14 0.81 8.82
N ASN A 122 -13.79 0.99 7.67
CA ASN A 122 -13.48 0.22 6.47
C ASN A 122 -12.07 0.51 5.96
N TYR A 123 -11.66 1.77 6.01
CA TYR A 123 -10.28 2.18 5.72
C TYR A 123 -9.28 1.48 6.65
N GLN A 124 -9.51 1.49 7.96
CA GLN A 124 -8.63 0.83 8.93
C GLN A 124 -8.55 -0.68 8.73
N LYS A 125 -9.66 -1.34 8.41
CA LYS A 125 -9.70 -2.77 8.06
C LYS A 125 -8.81 -3.06 6.86
N GLU A 126 -8.86 -2.21 5.83
CA GLU A 126 -8.00 -2.34 4.66
C GLU A 126 -6.51 -2.14 5.01
N ILE A 127 -6.17 -1.11 5.80
CA ILE A 127 -4.79 -0.90 6.26
C ILE A 127 -4.27 -2.12 7.03
N LYS A 128 -5.06 -2.63 8.00
CA LYS A 128 -4.69 -3.81 8.79
C LYS A 128 -4.51 -5.05 7.91
N ALA A 129 -5.40 -5.26 6.94
CA ALA A 129 -5.30 -6.38 6.01
C ALA A 129 -4.02 -6.32 5.18
N ASN A 130 -3.63 -5.12 4.69
CA ASN A 130 -2.38 -4.96 3.93
C ASN A 130 -1.13 -5.13 4.78
N LYS A 131 -1.11 -4.60 6.02
CA LYS A 131 -0.02 -4.85 6.98
C LYS A 131 0.18 -6.36 7.19
N ASN A 132 -0.91 -7.09 7.41
CA ASN A 132 -0.86 -8.55 7.56
C ASN A 132 -0.33 -9.25 6.31
N ARG A 133 -0.83 -8.88 5.12
CA ARG A 133 -0.37 -9.47 3.84
C ARG A 133 1.12 -9.22 3.61
N LEU A 134 1.61 -7.99 3.84
CA LEU A 134 3.02 -7.63 3.71
C LEU A 134 3.88 -8.40 4.72
N ASN A 135 3.47 -8.49 5.98
CA ASN A 135 4.17 -9.28 6.99
C ASN A 135 4.23 -10.77 6.62
N CYS A 136 3.13 -11.35 6.13
CA CYS A 136 3.14 -12.72 5.64
C CYS A 136 4.14 -12.91 4.49
N LEU A 137 4.22 -11.98 3.54
CA LEU A 137 5.21 -12.02 2.46
C LEU A 137 6.63 -11.94 3.02
N LEU A 138 6.89 -11.01 3.93
CA LEU A 138 8.20 -10.82 4.56
C LEU A 138 8.68 -12.10 5.28
N HIS A 139 7.79 -12.74 6.06
CA HIS A 139 8.11 -13.97 6.78
C HIS A 139 8.21 -15.20 5.86
N SER A 140 7.45 -15.26 4.77
CA SER A 140 7.48 -16.39 3.83
C SER A 140 8.86 -16.61 3.18
N TYR A 141 9.69 -15.55 3.09
CA TYR A 141 11.06 -15.64 2.59
C TYR A 141 12.05 -16.18 3.64
N ILE A 142 11.82 -15.91 4.93
CA ILE A 142 12.71 -16.38 6.01
C ILE A 142 12.76 -17.91 6.05
N SER A 143 11.65 -18.58 5.74
CA SER A 143 11.55 -20.05 5.70
C SER A 143 12.36 -20.70 4.57
N ARG A 144 12.81 -19.93 3.56
CA ARG A 144 13.60 -20.45 2.42
C ARG A 144 15.10 -20.51 2.72
N GLY A 145 15.63 -19.57 3.49
CA GLY A 145 17.05 -19.57 3.88
C GLY A 145 17.43 -20.75 4.77
N LYS A 146 16.47 -21.28 5.55
CA LYS A 146 16.71 -22.44 6.44
C LYS A 146 16.65 -23.81 5.76
N LYS A 147 16.08 -23.92 4.54
CA LYS A 147 15.94 -25.21 3.84
C LYS A 147 17.07 -25.54 2.85
N LYS A 148 18.00 -24.61 2.61
CA LYS A 148 19.19 -24.83 1.74
C LYS A 148 20.45 -25.27 2.50
N LYS A 149 20.33 -25.66 3.77
CA LYS A 149 21.38 -26.35 4.53
C LYS A 149 20.94 -27.78 4.82
N LYS A 150 20.95 -28.63 3.80
CA LYS A 150 21.03 -30.09 3.92
C LYS A 150 21.78 -30.61 2.72
#